data_AF-A0A0G1Q6U9-F1
#
_entry.id   AF-A0A0G1Q6U9-F1
#
_cell.length_a   1.000
_cell.length_b   1.000
_cell.length_c   1.000
_cell.angle_alpha   90.00
_cell.angle_beta   90.00
_cell.angle_gamma   90.00
#
_symmetry.space_group_name_H-M   'P 1'
#
loop_
_entity.id
_entity.type
_entity.pdbx_description
1 polymer ?
#
loop_
_entity_poly.entity_id
_entity_poly.type
_entity_poly.pdbx_seq_one_letter_code
_entity_poly.pdbx_strand_id
1 'polypeptide(L)'
;MLKRALTFLGNLFGWLIISIILGAFIYFTTIIIMLFAGLPLMNFFSEDLIDPVMNWWMSKGPYTCFVIAFVITIIVENNSPLFFLKRDPTLPKETDHPNDRA
;
A
#
# COMPACT_ATOMS: atom_id res chain seq x y z
N MET A 1 5.12 10.45 -26.51
CA MET A 1 4.64 10.94 -25.20
C MET A 1 3.48 10.09 -24.65
N LEU A 2 2.46 9.79 -25.46
CA LEU A 2 1.29 8.97 -25.07
C LEU A 2 1.63 7.60 -24.45
N LYS A 3 2.60 6.87 -25.02
CA LYS A 3 3.03 5.55 -24.51
C LYS A 3 3.59 5.64 -23.08
N ARG A 4 4.36 6.68 -22.75
CA ARG A 4 4.88 6.90 -21.38
C ARG A 4 3.75 7.26 -20.41
N ALA A 5 2.79 8.08 -20.84
CA ALA A 5 1.64 8.43 -20.00
C ALA A 5 0.78 7.20 -19.66
N LEU A 6 0.55 6.30 -20.63
CA LEU A 6 -0.17 5.03 -20.40
C LEU A 6 0.58 4.09 -19.46
N THR A 7 1.91 3.98 -19.58
CA THR A 7 2.72 3.17 -18.66
C THR A 7 2.72 3.73 -17.25
N PHE A 8 2.81 5.05 -17.11
CA PHE A 8 2.71 5.73 -15.81
C PHE A 8 1.32 5.50 -15.16
N LEU A 9 0.25 5.62 -15.96
CA LEU A 9 -1.11 5.41 -15.48
C LEU A 9 -1.35 3.96 -15.04
N GLY A 10 -0.85 2.97 -15.79
CA GLY A 10 -0.93 1.56 -15.40
C GLY A 10 -0.20 1.25 -14.08
N ASN A 11 0.98 1.84 -13.87
CA ASN A 11 1.70 1.70 -12.61
C ASN A 11 0.96 2.39 -11.46
N LEU A 12 0.38 3.58 -11.69
CA LEU A 12 -0.42 4.29 -10.68
C LEU A 12 -1.59 3.44 -10.16
N PHE A 13 -2.28 2.71 -11.05
CA PHE A 13 -3.34 1.79 -10.64
C PHE A 13 -2.82 0.60 -9.80
N GLY A 14 -1.67 0.03 -10.16
CA GLY A 14 -1.03 -1.01 -9.34
C GLY A 14 -0.69 -0.53 -7.93
N TRP A 15 -0.11 0.67 -7.82
CA TRP A 15 0.22 1.29 -6.54
C TRP A 15 -1.00 1.67 -5.71
N LEU A 16 -2.08 2.09 -6.38
CA LEU A 16 -3.36 2.36 -5.72
C LEU A 16 -3.91 1.10 -5.06
N ILE A 17 -3.87 -0.05 -5.74
CA ILE A 17 -4.32 -1.34 -5.19
C ILE A 17 -3.46 -1.74 -3.99
N ILE A 18 -2.13 -1.64 -4.09
CA ILE A 18 -1.22 -1.93 -2.98
C ILE A 18 -1.52 -1.04 -1.78
N SER A 19 -1.77 0.26 -2.02
CA SER A 19 -2.10 1.23 -0.97
C SER A 19 -3.42 0.89 -0.27
N ILE A 20 -4.43 0.42 -1.01
CA ILE A 20 -5.71 -0.02 -0.44
C ILE A 20 -5.51 -1.23 0.46
N ILE A 21 -4.77 -2.24 -0.01
CA ILE A 21 -4.50 -3.47 0.75
C ILE A 21 -3.69 -3.15 2.02
N LEU A 22 -2.63 -2.33 1.88
CA LEU A 22 -1.78 -1.94 3.00
C LEU A 22 -2.55 -1.07 4.01
N GLY A 23 -3.36 -0.13 3.54
CA GLY A 23 -4.20 0.70 4.39
C GLY A 23 -5.22 -0.13 5.18
N ALA A 24 -5.87 -1.10 4.53
CA ALA A 24 -6.78 -2.03 5.19
C ALA A 24 -6.06 -2.89 6.25
N PHE A 25 -4.84 -3.35 5.94
CA PHE A 25 -4.03 -4.13 6.89
C PHE A 25 -3.65 -3.31 8.14
N ILE A 26 -3.20 -2.06 7.95
CA ILE A 26 -2.86 -1.14 9.06
C ILE A 26 -4.11 -0.84 9.89
N TYR A 27 -5.26 -0.65 9.25
CA TYR A 27 -6.52 -0.42 9.95
C TYR A 27 -6.91 -1.61 10.84
N PHE A 28 -6.91 -2.82 10.27
CA PHE A 28 -7.24 -4.04 11.01
C PHE A 28 -6.30 -4.29 12.18
N THR A 29 -4.99 -4.14 11.97
CA THR A 29 -4.00 -4.28 13.06
C THR A 29 -4.23 -3.24 14.15
N THR A 30 -4.60 -2.01 13.81
CA THR A 30 -4.92 -0.99 14.81
C THR A 30 -6.18 -1.33 15.60
N ILE A 31 -7.23 -1.85 14.97
CA ILE A 31 -8.43 -2.35 15.69
C ILE A 31 -8.07 -3.49 16.63
N ILE A 32 -7.26 -4.44 16.19
CA ILE A 32 -6.82 -5.57 17.02
C ILE A 32 -6.08 -5.04 18.24
N ILE A 33 -5.12 -4.12 18.05
CA ILE A 33 -4.40 -3.48 19.16
C ILE A 33 -5.39 -2.76 20.08
N MET A 34 -6.39 -2.05 19.53
CA MET A 34 -7.43 -1.40 20.33
C MET A 34 -8.36 -2.36 21.06
N LEU A 35 -8.60 -3.57 20.56
CA LEU A 35 -9.36 -4.58 21.29
C LEU A 35 -8.54 -5.12 22.48
N PHE A 36 -7.26 -5.41 22.25
CA PHE A 36 -6.36 -5.90 23.30
C PHE A 36 -5.99 -4.84 24.34
N ALA A 37 -5.81 -3.59 23.91
CA ALA A 37 -5.49 -2.46 24.76
C ALA A 37 -6.75 -1.76 25.32
N GLY A 38 -7.88 -1.87 24.64
CA GLY A 38 -9.16 -1.27 25.06
C GLY A 38 -9.68 -1.86 26.35
N LEU A 39 -9.51 -3.18 26.55
CA LEU A 39 -9.90 -3.84 27.79
C LEU A 39 -9.20 -3.26 29.03
N PRO A 40 -7.87 -3.05 29.04
CA PRO A 40 -7.22 -2.31 30.13
C PRO A 40 -7.55 -0.82 30.12
N LEU A 41 -7.66 -0.14 28.96
CA LEU A 41 -7.93 1.30 28.89
C LEU A 41 -9.29 1.69 29.50
N MET A 42 -10.32 0.85 29.37
CA MET A 42 -11.63 1.04 30.02
C MET A 42 -11.56 1.01 31.56
N ASN A 43 -10.50 0.43 32.14
CA ASN A 43 -10.25 0.49 33.59
C ASN A 43 -9.52 1.76 34.02
N PHE A 44 -8.90 2.50 33.09
CA PHE A 44 -8.08 3.69 33.40
C PHE A 44 -8.71 5.02 32.94
N PHE A 45 -9.58 4.99 31.92
CA PHE A 45 -10.16 6.18 31.31
C PHE A 45 -11.69 6.17 31.41
N SER A 46 -12.31 7.35 31.56
CA SER A 46 -13.76 7.50 31.58
C SER A 46 -14.38 7.30 30.20
N GLU A 47 -15.61 6.79 30.17
CA GLU A 47 -16.38 6.50 28.95
C GLU A 47 -16.50 7.73 28.03
N ASP A 48 -16.67 8.93 28.62
CA ASP A 48 -16.71 10.22 27.93
C ASP A 48 -15.45 10.54 27.10
N LEU A 49 -14.30 9.97 27.45
CA LEU A 49 -13.04 10.15 26.72
C LEU A 49 -12.85 9.09 25.63
N ILE A 50 -13.33 7.87 25.86
CA ILE A 50 -13.13 6.72 24.96
C ILE A 50 -14.07 6.81 23.77
N ASP A 51 -15.33 7.17 23.98
CA ASP A 51 -16.36 7.25 22.94
C ASP A 51 -16.03 8.20 21.78
N PRO A 52 -15.58 9.45 21.99
CA PRO A 52 -15.22 10.33 20.89
C PRO A 52 -13.99 9.81 20.12
N VAL A 53 -13.05 9.14 20.80
CA VAL A 53 -11.88 8.53 20.15
C VAL A 53 -12.30 7.34 19.30
N MET A 54 -13.15 6.44 19.84
CA MET A 54 -13.66 5.29 19.10
C MET A 54 -14.54 5.71 17.94
N ASN A 55 -15.41 6.70 18.11
CA ASN A 55 -16.23 7.26 17.03
C ASN A 55 -15.38 7.95 15.96
N TRP A 56 -14.34 8.70 16.35
CA TRP A 56 -13.40 9.29 15.40
C TRP A 56 -12.66 8.19 14.62
N TRP A 57 -12.22 7.13 15.29
CA TRP A 57 -11.52 6.02 14.65
C TRP A 57 -12.45 5.33 13.65
N MET A 58 -13.63 4.88 14.08
CA MET A 58 -14.62 4.20 13.24
C MET A 58 -15.03 5.04 12.01
N SER A 59 -15.06 6.37 12.13
CA SER A 59 -15.51 7.26 11.05
C SER A 59 -14.39 7.72 10.11
N LYS A 60 -13.23 8.11 10.63
CA LYS A 60 -12.15 8.76 9.86
C LYS A 60 -10.90 7.92 9.72
N GLY A 61 -10.71 6.95 10.61
CA GLY A 61 -9.48 6.22 10.65
C GLY A 61 -9.20 5.31 9.45
N PRO A 62 -10.19 4.64 8.81
CA PRO A 62 -9.93 3.92 7.55
C PRO A 62 -9.33 4.82 6.47
N TYR A 63 -9.85 6.05 6.36
CA TYR A 63 -9.33 7.05 5.44
C TYR A 63 -7.92 7.51 5.83
N THR A 64 -7.67 7.80 7.11
CA THR A 64 -6.33 8.17 7.60
C THR A 64 -5.30 7.08 7.31
N CYS A 65 -5.64 5.81 7.53
CA CYS A 65 -4.78 4.67 7.20
C CYS A 65 -4.49 4.57 5.70
N PHE A 66 -5.52 4.76 4.86
CA PHE A 66 -5.34 4.79 3.41
C PHE A 66 -4.39 5.92 2.99
N VAL A 67 -4.57 7.14 3.51
CA VAL A 67 -3.69 8.28 3.18
C VAL A 67 -2.25 8.01 3.60
N ILE A 68 -2.02 7.47 4.81
CA ILE A 68 -0.67 7.11 5.28
C ILE A 68 -0.06 6.03 4.37
N ALA A 69 -0.79 4.96 4.07
CA ALA A 69 -0.32 3.89 3.21
C ALA A 69 0.00 4.39 1.78
N PHE A 70 -0.83 5.29 1.25
CA PHE A 70 -0.61 5.91 -0.06
C PHE A 70 0.63 6.79 -0.07
N VAL A 71 0.84 7.62 0.94
CA VAL A 71 2.04 8.46 1.09
C VAL A 71 3.30 7.59 1.19
N ILE A 72 3.28 6.54 2.02
CA ILE A 72 4.41 5.59 2.11
C ILE A 72 4.68 4.96 0.76
N THR A 73 3.64 4.53 0.05
CA THR A 73 3.77 3.90 -1.27
C THR A 73 4.42 4.85 -2.28
N ILE A 74 4.01 6.13 -2.31
CA ILE A 74 4.65 7.16 -3.13
C ILE A 74 6.11 7.35 -2.73
N ILE A 75 6.42 7.47 -1.43
CA ILE A 75 7.79 7.68 -0.94
C ILE A 75 8.68 6.49 -1.34
N VAL A 76 8.22 5.26 -1.13
CA VAL A 76 8.95 4.04 -1.48
C VAL A 76 9.23 4.00 -2.99
N GLU A 77 8.24 4.27 -3.83
CA GLU A 77 8.42 4.30 -5.28
C GLU A 77 9.43 5.38 -5.73
N ASN A 78 9.46 6.54 -5.05
CA ASN A 78 10.44 7.60 -5.37
C ASN A 78 11.87 7.27 -4.90
N ASN A 79 12.05 6.45 -3.86
CA ASN A 79 13.37 6.13 -3.29
C ASN A 79 13.91 4.76 -3.73
N SER A 80 13.06 3.88 -4.23
CA SER A 80 13.43 2.58 -4.77
C SER A 80 12.41 2.18 -5.84
N PRO A 81 12.66 2.50 -7.12
CA PRO A 81 11.79 2.09 -8.21
C PRO A 81 11.96 0.58 -8.44
N LEU A 82 11.45 -0.23 -7.51
CA LEU A 82 11.53 -1.70 -7.52
C LEU A 82 10.87 -2.31 -8.76
N PHE A 83 10.03 -1.55 -9.48
CA PHE A 83 9.43 -1.97 -10.75
C PHE A 83 10.28 -1.68 -12.00
N PHE A 84 11.36 -0.90 -11.89
CA PHE A 84 12.25 -0.57 -13.02
C PHE A 84 13.25 -1.69 -13.38
N LEU A 85 13.31 -2.78 -12.62
CA LEU A 85 14.30 -3.85 -12.82
C LEU A 85 13.80 -5.08 -13.61
N LYS A 86 12.59 -5.11 -14.18
CA LYS A 86 12.13 -6.30 -14.95
C LYS A 86 11.53 -6.08 -16.33
N ARG A 87 11.65 -4.89 -16.91
CA ARG A 87 11.57 -4.75 -18.37
C ARG A 87 12.70 -3.85 -18.82
N ASP A 88 13.92 -4.37 -18.76
CA ASP A 88 14.98 -3.86 -19.62
C ASP A 88 14.58 -4.29 -21.04
N PRO A 89 14.09 -3.38 -21.92
CA PRO A 89 13.74 -3.73 -23.29
C PRO A 89 14.98 -4.03 -24.14
N THR A 90 16.17 -3.91 -23.54
CA THR A 90 17.52 -4.16 -24.07
C THR A 90 18.02 -5.57 -23.76
N LEU A 91 17.35 -6.36 -22.91
CA LEU A 91 17.64 -7.78 -22.85
C LEU A 91 17.35 -8.30 -24.26
N PRO A 92 18.40 -8.70 -25.03
CA PRO A 92 18.17 -9.20 -26.37
C PRO A 92 17.16 -10.31 -26.22
N LYS A 93 16.07 -10.27 -27.01
CA LYS A 93 15.28 -11.47 -27.23
C LYS A 93 16.29 -12.55 -27.48
N GLU A 94 16.29 -13.57 -26.63
CA GLU A 94 17.07 -14.79 -26.80
C GLU A 94 17.04 -15.09 -28.29
N THR A 95 18.16 -14.82 -28.94
CA THR A 95 18.30 -14.94 -30.38
C THR A 95 18.10 -16.42 -30.61
N ASP A 96 17.02 -16.78 -31.31
CA ASP A 96 16.79 -18.13 -31.82
C ASP A 96 18.13 -18.66 -32.31
N HIS A 97 18.76 -19.58 -31.57
CA HIS A 97 19.95 -20.28 -32.05
C HIS A 97 19.44 -21.20 -33.17
N PRO A 98 19.73 -20.92 -34.45
CA PRO A 98 19.32 -21.78 -35.54
C PRO A 98 20.46 -22.76 -35.75
N ASN A 99 20.76 -23.67 -34.81
CA ASN A 99 21.88 -24.58 -35.04
C ASN A 99 21.97 -25.91 -34.28
N ASP A 100 20.86 -26.50 -33.81
CA ASP A 100 20.88 -27.88 -33.27
C ASP A 100 20.10 -28.87 -34.15
N ARG A 101 20.15 -28.68 -35.48
CA ARG A 101 19.76 -29.69 -36.48
C ARG A 101 20.90 -29.88 -37.48
N ALA A 102 21.91 -30.63 -37.07
CA ALA A 102 22.89 -31.27 -37.94
C ALA A 102 23.22 -32.65 -37.35
#